data_AF-A0A1Y5HUW6-F1
#
_entry.id   AF-A0A1Y5HUW6-F1
#
_cell.length_a   1.000
_cell.length_b   1.000
_cell.length_c   1.000
_cell.angle_alpha   90.00
_cell.angle_beta   90.00
_cell.angle_gamma   90.00
#
_symmetry.space_group_name_H-M   'P 1'
#
loop_
_entity.id
_entity.type
_entity.pdbx_description
1 polymer ?
#
loop_
_entity_poly.entity_id
_entity_poly.type
_entity_poly.pdbx_seq_one_letter_code
_entity_poly.pdbx_strand_id
1 'polypeptide(L)'
;MAQDFQDLTGQVIQRVTKLVAEVETRLVDLVAMAGEVDRITGISHGESHQNEPPQEEDKKIIAEGPQIDTSIDGVVDGQDDVDDLLSSLGF
;
A
#
# COMPACT_ATOMS: atom_id res chain seq x y z
N MET A 1 -18.97 21.10 -45.54
CA MET A 1 -19.78 20.38 -44.55
C MET A 1 -19.02 19.23 -43.88
N ALA A 2 -18.40 18.29 -44.61
CA ALA A 2 -17.60 17.23 -43.96
C ALA A 2 -16.25 17.71 -43.39
N GLN A 3 -15.71 18.81 -43.94
CA GLN A 3 -14.41 19.37 -43.56
C GLN A 3 -14.42 20.03 -42.18
N ASP A 4 -15.52 20.69 -41.83
CA ASP A 4 -15.70 21.34 -40.52
C ASP A 4 -15.69 20.31 -39.37
N PHE A 5 -16.21 19.10 -39.62
CA PHE A 5 -16.15 17.98 -38.66
C PHE A 5 -14.74 17.40 -38.52
N GLN A 6 -13.92 17.44 -39.58
CA GLN A 6 -12.53 16.99 -39.53
C GLN A 6 -11.66 17.98 -38.72
N ASP A 7 -11.89 19.28 -38.85
CA ASP A 7 -11.19 20.30 -38.04
C ASP A 7 -11.58 20.22 -36.56
N LEU A 8 -12.85 19.94 -36.27
CA LEU A 8 -13.32 19.75 -34.89
C LEU A 8 -12.75 18.47 -34.27
N THR A 9 -12.72 17.36 -35.02
CA THR A 9 -12.13 16.09 -34.53
C THR A 9 -10.62 16.22 -34.33
N GLY A 10 -9.90 16.92 -35.21
CA GLY A 10 -8.47 17.22 -35.03
C GLY A 10 -8.18 17.99 -33.75
N GLN A 11 -9.01 19.00 -33.43
CA GLN A 11 -8.89 19.76 -32.18
C GLN A 11 -9.17 18.91 -30.93
N VAL A 12 -10.20 18.05 -30.99
CA VAL A 12 -10.53 17.15 -29.87
C VAL A 12 -9.40 16.15 -29.65
N ILE A 13 -8.89 15.51 -30.72
CA ILE A 13 -7.75 14.60 -30.64
C ILE A 13 -6.55 15.30 -30.02
N GLN A 14 -6.21 16.51 -30.47
CA GLN A 14 -5.08 17.26 -29.91
C GLN A 14 -5.24 17.56 -28.41
N ARG A 15 -6.46 17.87 -27.96
CA ARG A 15 -6.76 18.09 -26.53
C ARG A 15 -6.64 16.79 -25.73
N VAL A 16 -7.19 15.70 -26.26
CA VAL A 16 -7.09 14.37 -25.63
C VAL A 16 -5.63 13.92 -25.53
N THR A 17 -4.84 14.04 -26.59
CA THR A 17 -3.41 13.69 -26.58
C THR A 17 -2.65 14.50 -25.53
N LYS A 18 -2.93 15.81 -25.39
CA LYS A 18 -2.32 16.65 -24.35
C LYS A 18 -2.68 16.18 -22.94
N LEU A 19 -3.96 15.86 -22.69
CA LEU A 19 -4.41 15.35 -21.40
C LEU A 19 -3.77 14.01 -21.06
N VAL A 20 -3.65 13.10 -22.03
CA VAL A 20 -2.98 11.81 -21.83
C VAL A 20 -1.50 12.00 -21.48
N ALA A 21 -0.79 12.87 -22.20
CA ALA A 21 0.63 13.16 -21.91
C ALA A 21 0.82 13.78 -20.50
N GLU A 22 -0.11 14.64 -20.07
CA GLU A 22 -0.09 15.21 -18.72
C GLU A 22 -0.32 14.14 -17.64
N VAL A 23 -1.28 13.23 -17.86
CA VAL A 23 -1.54 12.11 -16.95
C VAL A 23 -0.32 11.17 -16.87
N GLU A 24 0.29 10.85 -18.00
CA GLU A 24 1.51 10.03 -18.06
C GLU A 24 2.64 10.66 -17.26
N THR A 25 2.88 11.96 -17.42
CA THR A 25 3.90 12.69 -16.66
C THR A 25 3.66 12.58 -15.16
N ARG A 26 2.42 12.82 -14.72
CA ARG A 26 2.05 12.74 -13.30
C ARG A 26 2.19 11.33 -12.73
N LEU A 27 1.93 10.29 -13.53
CA LEU A 27 2.12 8.90 -13.10
C LEU A 27 3.61 8.55 -12.97
N VAL A 28 4.45 9.01 -13.89
CA VAL A 28 5.91 8.84 -13.79
C VAL A 28 6.44 9.54 -12.53
N ASP A 29 6.01 10.77 -12.27
CA ASP A 29 6.40 11.52 -11.09
C ASP A 29 5.99 10.80 -9.79
N LEU A 30 4.78 10.23 -9.75
CA LEU A 30 4.28 9.48 -8.60
C LEU A 30 5.14 8.24 -8.32
N VAL A 31 5.49 7.47 -9.37
CA VAL A 31 6.34 6.29 -9.25
C VAL A 31 7.76 6.70 -8.81
N ALA A 32 8.30 7.79 -9.34
CA ALA A 32 9.61 8.30 -8.95
C ALA A 32 9.62 8.74 -7.47
N MET A 33 8.57 9.43 -7.00
CA MET A 33 8.42 9.82 -5.60
C MET A 33 8.29 8.60 -4.69
N ALA A 34 7.51 7.59 -5.07
CA ALA A 34 7.39 6.35 -4.31
C ALA A 34 8.74 5.62 -4.21
N GLY A 35 9.48 5.53 -5.31
CA GLY A 35 10.83 4.94 -5.32
C GLY A 35 11.82 5.70 -4.45
N GLU A 36 11.76 7.03 -4.42
CA GLU A 36 12.63 7.83 -3.54
C GLU A 36 12.25 7.68 -2.06
N VAL A 37 10.95 7.58 -1.74
CA VAL A 37 10.47 7.27 -0.39
C VAL A 37 10.96 5.89 0.06
N ASP A 38 10.87 4.86 -0.79
CA ASP A 38 11.40 3.51 -0.51
C ASP A 38 12.91 3.55 -0.23
N ARG A 39 13.69 4.33 -1.00
CA ARG A 39 15.14 4.51 -0.78
C ARG A 39 15.47 5.23 0.52
N ILE A 40 14.71 6.28 0.87
CA ILE A 40 14.93 7.07 2.09
C ILE A 40 14.52 6.28 3.34
N THR A 41 13.42 5.53 3.27
CA THR A 41 12.88 4.77 4.41
C THR A 41 13.57 3.41 4.61
N GLY A 42 14.40 2.98 3.66
CA GLY A 42 15.11 1.71 3.72
C GLY A 42 14.20 0.50 3.55
N ILE A 43 12.94 0.70 3.10
CA ILE A 43 12.03 -0.36 2.71
C ILE A 43 12.52 -0.89 1.36
N SER A 44 13.51 -1.78 1.41
CA SER A 44 13.88 -2.58 0.26
C SER A 44 12.70 -3.50 -0.03
N HIS A 45 11.87 -3.18 -1.02
CA HIS A 45 11.15 -4.20 -1.77
C HIS A 45 12.20 -5.01 -2.51
N GLY A 46 12.94 -5.83 -1.76
CA GLY A 46 13.92 -6.75 -2.32
C GLY A 46 13.21 -7.54 -3.40
N GLU A 47 13.88 -7.70 -4.54
CA GLU A 47 13.52 -8.68 -5.54
C GLU A 47 13.47 -10.04 -4.86
N SER A 48 12.32 -10.37 -4.29
CA SER A 48 12.06 -11.70 -3.79
C SER A 48 12.00 -12.55 -5.04
N HIS A 49 12.86 -13.57 -5.08
CA HIS A 49 12.86 -14.69 -6.01
C HIS A 49 13.61 -14.51 -7.33
N GLN A 50 14.95 -14.45 -7.29
CA GLN A 50 15.75 -15.28 -8.20
C GLN A 50 16.96 -15.84 -7.43
N ASN A 51 16.99 -17.16 -7.25
CA ASN A 51 18.13 -17.98 -6.77
C ASN A 51 18.18 -18.35 -5.27
N GLU A 52 17.13 -18.95 -4.70
CA GLU A 52 17.32 -19.84 -3.54
C GLU A 52 16.73 -21.23 -3.85
N PRO A 53 17.47 -22.33 -3.61
CA PRO A 53 16.96 -23.69 -3.78
C PRO A 53 15.81 -23.95 -2.79
N PRO A 54 14.91 -24.90 -3.05
CA PRO A 54 13.75 -25.16 -2.19
C PRO A 54 14.22 -25.66 -0.83
N GLN A 55 14.30 -24.78 0.17
CA GLN A 55 14.39 -25.17 1.57
C GLN A 55 12.96 -25.41 2.07
N GLU A 56 12.63 -26.70 2.10
CA GLU A 56 11.79 -27.41 3.06
C GLU A 56 10.81 -26.57 3.89
N GLU A 57 9.52 -26.82 3.62
CA GLU A 57 8.40 -26.99 4.56
C GLU A 57 8.58 -26.41 5.99
N ASP A 58 7.63 -25.58 6.44
CA ASP A 58 7.45 -25.03 7.80
C ASP A 58 7.90 -23.58 8.12
N LYS A 59 7.85 -22.66 7.16
CA LYS A 59 7.65 -21.24 7.51
C LYS A 59 6.16 -20.91 7.54
N LYS A 60 5.48 -21.40 8.58
CA LYS A 60 4.20 -20.86 9.02
C LYS A 60 4.40 -19.34 9.13
N ILE A 61 3.70 -18.57 8.31
CA ILE A 61 3.74 -17.10 8.38
C ILE A 61 3.39 -16.74 9.83
N ILE A 62 4.38 -16.30 10.60
CA ILE A 62 4.17 -15.80 11.95
C ILE A 62 3.57 -14.42 11.73
N ALA A 63 2.26 -14.29 11.97
CA ALA A 63 1.62 -13.00 11.98
C ALA A 63 2.19 -12.22 13.18
N GLU A 64 3.06 -11.27 12.89
CA GLU A 64 3.56 -10.33 13.90
C GLU A 64 2.38 -9.41 14.27
N GLY A 65 1.72 -9.73 15.39
CA GLY A 65 0.69 -8.88 15.97
C GLY A 65 1.29 -7.62 16.59
N PRO A 66 0.45 -6.72 17.14
CA PRO A 66 0.93 -5.63 17.97
C PRO A 66 1.88 -6.18 19.05
N GLN A 67 3.08 -5.62 19.15
CA GLN A 67 4.03 -5.99 20.21
C GLN A 67 3.55 -5.35 21.51
N ILE A 68 2.71 -6.08 22.25
CA ILE A 68 2.22 -5.66 23.56
C ILE A 68 3.10 -6.32 24.60
N ASP A 69 3.65 -5.52 25.51
CA ASP A 69 4.39 -6.02 26.66
C ASP A 69 3.39 -6.53 27.71
N THR A 70 3.22 -7.85 27.80
CA THR A 70 2.31 -8.50 28.76
C THR A 70 2.77 -8.41 30.21
N SER A 71 3.95 -7.82 30.48
CA SER A 71 4.43 -7.59 31.84
C SER A 71 3.91 -6.27 32.46
N ILE A 72 3.23 -5.43 31.67
CA ILE A 72 2.66 -4.15 32.11
C ILE A 72 1.23 -4.35 32.65
N ASP A 73 0.94 -3.71 33.78
CA ASP A 73 -0.40 -3.69 34.38
C ASP A 73 -1.43 -3.02 33.46
N GLY A 74 -2.59 -3.65 33.28
CA GLY A 74 -3.66 -3.18 32.37
C GLY A 74 -3.60 -3.74 30.94
N VAL A 75 -2.72 -4.70 30.66
CA VAL A 75 -2.76 -5.48 29.41
C VAL A 75 -3.70 -6.68 29.58
N VAL A 76 -4.70 -6.77 28.71
CA VAL A 76 -5.65 -7.89 28.66
C VAL A 76 -5.21 -8.87 27.59
N ASP A 77 -5.18 -10.17 27.92
CA ASP A 77 -4.75 -11.25 27.01
C ASP A 77 -5.96 -12.02 26.45
N GLY A 78 -7.16 -11.81 27.00
CA GLY A 78 -8.37 -12.50 26.56
C GLY A 78 -9.69 -11.79 26.89
N GLN A 79 -10.79 -12.38 26.41
CA GLN A 79 -12.15 -11.87 26.63
C GLN A 79 -12.58 -11.92 28.10
N ASP A 80 -12.08 -12.89 28.86
CA ASP A 80 -12.35 -13.00 30.30
C ASP A 80 -11.82 -11.77 31.06
N ASP A 81 -10.60 -11.32 30.73
CA ASP A 81 -10.00 -10.11 31.32
C ASP A 81 -10.77 -8.84 30.96
N VAL A 82 -11.34 -8.80 29.74
CA VAL A 82 -12.19 -7.69 29.29
C VAL A 82 -13.49 -7.65 30.11
N ASP A 83 -14.09 -8.80 30.37
CA ASP A 83 -15.32 -8.91 31.15
C ASP A 83 -15.10 -8.54 32.63
N ASP A 84 -13.95 -8.90 33.19
CA ASP A 84 -13.52 -8.48 34.53
C ASP A 84 -13.33 -6.96 34.62
N LEU A 85 -12.70 -6.34 33.61
CA LEU A 85 -12.55 -4.88 33.55
C LEU A 85 -13.91 -4.17 33.45
N LEU A 86 -14.83 -4.67 32.62
CA LEU A 86 -16.17 -4.11 32.48
C LEU A 86 -16.98 -4.24 33.79
N SER A 87 -16.86 -5.38 34.46
CA SER A 87 -17.47 -5.60 35.77
C SER A 87 -16.91 -4.62 36.82
N SER A 88 -15.60 -4.34 36.79
CA SER A 88 -14.95 -3.38 37.69
C SER A 88 -15.41 -1.93 37.46
N LEU A 89 -15.80 -1.59 36.23
CA LEU A 89 -16.35 -0.28 35.84
C LEU A 89 -17.86 -0.15 36.08
N GLY A 90 -18.54 -1.26 36.41
CA GLY A 90 -19.98 -1.29 36.70
C GLY A 90 -20.88 -1.45 35.47
N PHE A 91 -20.39 -2.09 34.41
CA PHE A 91 -21.18 -2.54 33.25
C PHE A 91 -21.55 -4.01 33.34
#